data_AF-A0A1E3RIA1-F1
#
_entry.id   AF-A0A1E3RIA1-F1
#
_cell.length_a   1.000
_cell.length_b   1.000
_cell.length_c   1.000
_cell.angle_alpha   90.00
_cell.angle_beta   90.00
_cell.angle_gamma   90.00
#
_symmetry.space_group_name_H-M   'P 1'
#
loop_
_entity.id
_entity.type
_entity.pdbx_description
1 polymer ?
#
loop_
_entity_poly.entity_id
_entity_poly.type
_entity_poly.pdbx_seq_one_letter_code
_entity_poly.pdbx_strand_id
1 'polypeptide(L)'
;MKTDRQRARRVIGWTRIGLGAALFAVPRVAARSWLGPDGDNAGVGLLFRSIGARDLALGAGLLAAPDGDKSWSRAGVVADIGDVAGSLVALGPVPTRRLLPGTLLAVAFVAAGIWLESED
;
A
#
# COMPACT_ATOMS: atom_id res chain seq x y z
N MET A 1 12.84 -2.96 21.82
CA MET A 1 13.10 -3.73 20.58
C MET A 1 11.94 -4.64 20.16
N LYS A 2 11.67 -5.79 20.79
CA LYS A 2 10.54 -6.68 20.38
C LYS A 2 9.17 -5.99 20.44
N THR A 3 8.91 -5.25 21.52
CA THR A 3 7.67 -4.49 21.71
C THR A 3 7.49 -3.38 20.67
N ASP A 4 8.59 -2.76 20.22
CA ASP A 4 8.56 -1.68 19.23
C ASP A 4 8.21 -2.20 17.84
N ARG A 5 8.76 -3.35 17.44
CA ARG A 5 8.39 -4.01 16.17
C ARG A 5 6.97 -4.56 16.19
N GLN A 6 6.49 -5.11 17.32
CA GLN A 6 5.08 -5.50 17.43
C GLN A 6 4.14 -4.30 17.33
N ARG A 7 4.47 -3.17 17.96
CA ARG A 7 3.74 -1.92 17.80
C ARG A 7 3.77 -1.44 16.35
N ALA A 8 4.93 -1.43 15.71
CA ALA A 8 5.08 -1.02 14.32
C ALA A 8 4.30 -1.93 13.36
N ARG A 9 4.36 -3.26 13.55
CA ARG A 9 3.57 -4.24 12.79
C ARG A 9 2.08 -3.96 12.92
N ARG A 10 1.59 -3.65 14.13
CA ARG A 10 0.19 -3.25 14.35
C ARG A 10 -0.15 -1.95 13.63
N VAL A 11 0.71 -0.94 13.73
CA VAL A 11 0.52 0.35 13.06
C VAL A 11 0.47 0.14 11.54
N ILE A 12 1.42 -0.57 10.95
CA ILE A 12 1.48 -0.85 9.51
C ILE A 12 0.24 -1.63 9.07
N GLY A 13 -0.13 -2.68 9.80
CA GLY A 13 -1.31 -3.50 9.49
C GLY A 13 -2.61 -2.68 9.51
N TRP A 14 -2.84 -1.88 10.56
CA TRP A 14 -4.02 -1.03 10.65
C TRP A 14 -4.01 0.11 9.63
N THR A 15 -2.85 0.70 9.32
CA THR A 15 -2.74 1.71 8.25
C THR A 15 -3.12 1.13 6.90
N ARG A 16 -2.64 -0.08 6.56
CA ARG A 16 -3.05 -0.78 5.33
C ARG A 16 -4.55 -1.04 5.30
N ILE A 17 -5.13 -1.50 6.41
CA ILE A 17 -6.58 -1.72 6.50
C ILE A 17 -7.35 -0.41 6.29
N GLY A 18 -6.95 0.67 6.96
CA GLY A 18 -7.62 1.97 6.87
C GLY A 18 -7.56 2.55 5.45
N LEU A 19 -6.37 2.54 4.83
CA LEU A 19 -6.19 2.98 3.45
C LEU A 19 -6.95 2.08 2.48
N GLY A 20 -6.84 0.76 2.64
CA GLY A 20 -7.50 -0.22 1.79
C GLY A 20 -9.02 -0.09 1.83
N ALA A 21 -9.58 0.10 3.03
CA ALA A 21 -11.01 0.37 3.23
C ALA A 21 -11.44 1.66 2.52
N ALA A 22 -10.67 2.74 2.64
CA ALA A 22 -10.96 4.00 1.98
C ALA A 22 -10.93 3.87 0.44
N LEU A 23 -9.89 3.23 -0.11
CA LEU A 23 -9.77 2.96 -1.54
C LEU A 23 -10.91 2.09 -2.06
N PHE A 24 -11.38 1.12 -1.26
CA PHE A 24 -12.47 0.23 -1.64
C PHE A 24 -13.86 0.89 -1.56
N ALA A 25 -14.14 1.63 -0.49
CA ALA A 25 -15.44 2.21 -0.21
C ALA A 25 -15.71 3.47 -1.04
N VAL A 26 -14.70 4.36 -1.16
CA VAL A 26 -14.83 5.66 -1.83
C VAL A 26 -13.79 5.84 -2.96
N PRO A 27 -13.70 4.91 -3.92
CA PRO A 27 -12.62 4.89 -4.91
C PRO A 27 -12.58 6.13 -5.80
N ARG A 28 -13.73 6.71 -6.15
CA ARG A 28 -13.76 7.93 -6.98
C ARG A 28 -13.13 9.11 -6.26
N VAL A 29 -13.39 9.26 -4.96
CA VAL A 29 -12.81 10.35 -4.16
C VAL A 29 -11.31 10.17 -4.06
N ALA A 30 -10.85 8.96 -3.72
CA ALA A 30 -9.43 8.64 -3.61
C ALA A 30 -8.69 8.76 -4.96
N ALA A 31 -9.29 8.24 -6.04
CA ALA A 31 -8.74 8.35 -7.38
C ALA A 31 -8.67 9.79 -7.85
N ARG A 32 -9.69 10.61 -7.58
CA ARG A 32 -9.69 12.02 -7.95
C ARG A 32 -8.70 12.85 -7.16
N SER A 33 -8.52 12.58 -5.86
CA SER A 33 -7.49 13.27 -5.06
C SER A 33 -6.08 12.98 -5.54
N TRP A 34 -5.87 11.84 -6.19
CA TRP A 34 -4.56 11.40 -6.66
C TRP A 34 -4.33 11.76 -8.14
N LEU A 35 -5.26 11.40 -9.02
CA LEU A 35 -5.12 11.52 -10.47
C LEU A 35 -5.81 12.77 -11.05
N GLY A 36 -6.54 13.53 -10.24
CA GLY A 36 -7.34 14.65 -10.70
C GLY A 36 -8.58 14.18 -11.49
N PRO A 37 -9.00 14.90 -12.55
CA PRO A 37 -10.21 14.57 -13.31
C PRO A 37 -10.26 13.13 -13.86
N ASP A 38 -9.09 12.53 -14.17
CA ASP A 38 -9.01 11.15 -14.67
C ASP A 38 -9.51 10.11 -13.65
N GLY A 39 -9.55 10.47 -12.36
CA GLY A 39 -10.08 9.63 -11.28
C GLY A 39 -11.59 9.40 -11.33
N ASP A 40 -12.33 10.17 -12.12
CA ASP A 40 -13.78 9.97 -12.30
C ASP A 40 -14.09 8.78 -13.25
N ASN A 41 -13.08 8.24 -13.94
CA ASN A 41 -13.22 7.08 -14.82
C ASN A 41 -13.63 5.81 -14.03
N ALA A 42 -14.66 5.11 -14.50
CA ALA A 42 -15.18 3.92 -13.82
C ALA A 42 -14.17 2.75 -13.75
N GLY A 43 -13.35 2.58 -14.79
CA GLY A 43 -12.27 1.59 -14.82
C GLY A 43 -11.16 1.92 -13.80
N VAL A 44 -10.79 3.20 -13.66
CA VAL A 44 -9.89 3.65 -12.59
C VAL A 44 -10.49 3.37 -11.21
N GLY A 45 -11.79 3.62 -11.05
CA GLY A 45 -12.50 3.28 -9.81
C GLY A 45 -12.48 1.79 -9.47
N LEU A 46 -12.59 0.90 -10.47
CA LEU A 46 -12.44 -0.54 -10.28
C LEU A 46 -11.02 -0.89 -9.81
N LEU A 47 -9.99 -0.32 -10.46
CA LEU A 47 -8.59 -0.55 -10.06
C LEU A 47 -8.32 -0.10 -8.62
N PHE A 48 -8.84 1.05 -8.21
CA PHE A 48 -8.72 1.53 -6.83
C PHE A 48 -9.38 0.59 -5.83
N ARG A 49 -10.53 -0.02 -6.16
CA ARG A 49 -11.11 -1.08 -5.32
C ARG A 49 -10.24 -2.32 -5.23
N SER A 50 -9.67 -2.76 -6.35
CA SER A 50 -8.77 -3.92 -6.36
C SER A 50 -7.53 -3.67 -5.49
N ILE A 51 -6.93 -2.48 -5.58
CA ILE A 51 -5.81 -2.06 -4.71
C ILE A 51 -6.27 -2.05 -3.25
N GLY A 52 -7.44 -1.46 -2.97
CA GLY A 52 -7.98 -1.38 -1.62
C GLY A 52 -8.25 -2.75 -1.00
N ALA A 53 -8.83 -3.68 -1.76
CA ALA A 53 -9.05 -5.06 -1.34
C ALA A 53 -7.73 -5.80 -1.07
N ARG A 54 -6.69 -5.56 -1.89
CA ARG A 54 -5.34 -6.10 -1.68
C ARG A 54 -4.76 -5.60 -0.35
N ASP A 55 -4.84 -4.30 -0.07
CA ASP A 55 -4.32 -3.74 1.19
C ASP A 55 -5.10 -4.18 2.42
N LEU A 56 -6.43 -4.36 2.31
CA LEU A 56 -7.23 -4.99 3.35
C LEU A 56 -6.71 -6.40 3.67
N ALA A 57 -6.47 -7.22 2.65
CA ALA A 57 -5.98 -8.58 2.82
C ALA A 57 -4.56 -8.61 3.40
N LEU A 58 -3.64 -7.80 2.87
CA LEU A 58 -2.26 -7.69 3.35
C LEU A 58 -2.20 -7.20 4.81
N GLY A 59 -2.99 -6.18 5.14
CA GLY A 59 -3.07 -5.65 6.50
C GLY A 59 -3.68 -6.66 7.49
N ALA A 60 -4.79 -7.30 7.11
CA ALA A 60 -5.42 -8.33 7.94
C ALA A 60 -4.50 -9.54 8.16
N GLY A 61 -3.86 -10.03 7.11
CA GLY A 61 -2.90 -11.12 7.18
C GLY A 61 -1.69 -10.76 8.05
N LEU A 62 -1.16 -9.54 7.91
CA LEU A 62 -0.08 -9.04 8.76
C LEU A 62 -0.49 -8.96 10.24
N LEU A 63 -1.73 -8.59 10.57
CA LEU A 63 -2.20 -8.56 11.96
C LEU A 63 -2.50 -9.95 12.53
N ALA A 64 -2.95 -10.88 11.69
CA ALA A 64 -3.35 -12.23 12.09
C ALA A 64 -2.19 -13.23 12.17
N ALA A 65 -1.09 -13.00 11.44
CA ALA A 65 0.02 -13.93 11.42
C ALA A 65 0.66 -14.13 12.81
N PRO A 66 1.16 -15.33 13.15
CA PRO A 66 1.87 -15.56 14.41
C PRO A 66 3.11 -14.67 14.60
N ASP A 67 3.56 -14.57 15.86
CA ASP A 67 4.86 -13.94 16.16
C ASP A 67 5.98 -14.70 15.42
N GLY A 68 6.89 -13.96 14.79
CA GLY A 68 7.97 -14.53 13.97
C GLY A 68 7.59 -14.89 12.53
N ASP A 69 6.29 -14.99 12.20
CA ASP A 69 5.86 -15.16 10.81
C ASP A 69 6.01 -13.84 10.03
N LYS A 70 6.88 -13.88 9.02
CA LYS A 70 7.21 -12.75 8.13
C LYS A 70 6.52 -12.83 6.77
N SER A 71 5.73 -13.86 6.49
CA SER A 71 5.14 -14.13 5.16
C SER A 71 4.31 -12.96 4.65
N TRP A 72 3.41 -12.42 5.48
CA TRP A 72 2.55 -11.28 5.12
C TRP A 72 3.31 -9.96 5.04
N SER A 73 4.38 -9.79 5.83
CA SER A 73 5.26 -8.62 5.71
C SER A 73 5.97 -8.63 4.35
N ARG A 74 6.56 -9.77 3.98
CA ARG A 74 7.23 -9.98 2.69
C ARG A 74 6.28 -9.82 1.52
N ALA A 75 5.08 -10.38 1.61
CA ALA A 75 4.05 -10.21 0.59
C ALA A 75 3.68 -8.73 0.40
N GLY A 76 3.58 -7.97 1.48
CA GLY A 76 3.40 -6.53 1.44
C GLY A 76 4.53 -5.81 0.73
N VAL A 77 5.79 -6.08 1.11
CA VAL A 77 6.99 -5.50 0.47
C VAL A 77 7.01 -5.80 -1.02
N VAL A 78 6.72 -7.04 -1.44
CA VAL A 78 6.66 -7.42 -2.86
C VAL A 78 5.59 -6.63 -3.61
N ALA A 79 4.40 -6.47 -3.03
CA ALA A 79 3.33 -5.69 -3.63
C ALA A 79 3.74 -4.22 -3.81
N ASP A 80 4.34 -3.62 -2.79
CA ASP A 80 4.73 -2.19 -2.82
C ASP A 80 5.91 -1.95 -3.78
N ILE A 81 6.86 -2.89 -3.90
CA ILE A 81 7.90 -2.85 -4.94
C ILE A 81 7.24 -2.85 -6.34
N GLY A 82 6.20 -3.67 -6.53
CA GLY A 82 5.42 -3.68 -7.76
C GLY A 82 4.79 -2.32 -8.06
N ASP A 83 4.24 -1.65 -7.06
CA ASP A 83 3.65 -0.31 -7.21
C ASP A 83 4.70 0.76 -7.54
N VAL A 84 5.89 0.70 -6.92
CA VAL A 84 7.02 1.57 -7.27
C VAL A 84 7.46 1.31 -8.71
N ALA A 85 7.68 0.05 -9.09
CA ALA A 85 8.08 -0.32 -10.45
C ALA A 85 7.04 0.12 -11.50
N GLY A 86 5.76 -0.09 -11.22
CA GLY A 86 4.67 0.39 -12.08
C GLY A 86 4.66 1.90 -12.23
N SER A 87 4.92 2.63 -11.15
CA SER A 87 5.04 4.09 -11.18
C SER A 87 6.24 4.55 -12.01
N LEU A 88 7.37 3.84 -11.94
CA LEU A 88 8.55 4.11 -12.76
C LEU A 88 8.29 3.84 -14.25
N VAL A 89 7.58 2.76 -14.59
CA VAL A 89 7.16 2.48 -15.98
C VAL A 89 6.23 3.57 -16.52
N ALA A 90 5.43 4.18 -15.66
CA ALA A 90 4.53 5.27 -16.01
C ALA A 90 5.21 6.66 -16.07
N LEU A 91 6.51 6.77 -15.74
CA LEU A 91 7.26 8.03 -15.85
C LEU A 91 7.35 8.48 -17.31
N GLY A 92 6.96 9.72 -17.58
CA GLY A 92 6.92 10.31 -18.92
C GLY A 92 5.48 10.40 -19.44
N PRO A 93 4.77 9.26 -19.66
CA PRO A 93 3.36 9.28 -20.05
C PRO A 93 2.43 9.93 -19.04
N VAL A 94 2.74 9.82 -17.74
CA VAL A 94 1.95 10.41 -16.65
C VAL A 94 2.70 11.56 -16.00
N PRO A 95 2.06 12.72 -15.75
CA PRO A 95 2.69 13.82 -15.03
C PRO A 95 3.20 13.37 -13.65
N THR A 96 4.48 13.62 -13.35
CA THR A 96 5.15 13.16 -12.12
C THR A 96 4.37 13.52 -10.85
N ARG A 97 3.79 14.72 -10.79
CA ARG A 97 2.95 15.15 -9.65
C ARG A 97 1.79 14.20 -9.32
N ARG A 98 1.28 13.47 -10.30
CA ARG A 98 0.21 12.47 -10.14
C ARG A 98 0.75 11.09 -9.76
N LEU A 99 2.04 10.82 -9.99
CA LEU A 99 2.68 9.57 -9.56
C LEU A 99 3.22 9.66 -8.13
N LEU A 100 3.68 10.86 -7.72
CA LEU A 100 4.37 11.08 -6.46
C LEU A 100 3.63 10.56 -5.22
N PRO A 101 2.32 10.84 -4.99
CA PRO A 101 1.68 10.46 -3.73
C PRO A 101 1.73 8.96 -3.46
N GLY A 102 1.32 8.12 -4.42
CA GLY A 102 1.38 6.68 -4.24
C GLY A 102 2.79 6.10 -4.34
N THR A 103 3.66 6.67 -5.16
CA THR A 103 5.05 6.21 -5.22
C THR A 103 5.74 6.41 -3.87
N LEU A 104 5.57 7.58 -3.24
CA LEU A 104 6.13 7.88 -1.93
C LEU A 104 5.53 6.99 -0.84
N LEU A 105 4.22 6.74 -0.89
CA LEU A 105 3.55 5.85 0.03
C LEU A 105 4.06 4.40 -0.10
N ALA A 106 4.20 3.90 -1.33
CA ALA A 106 4.74 2.58 -1.59
C ALA A 106 6.19 2.46 -1.11
N VAL A 107 7.04 3.44 -1.41
CA VAL A 107 8.43 3.49 -0.89
C VAL A 107 8.45 3.47 0.64
N ALA A 108 7.56 4.21 1.30
CA ALA A 108 7.46 4.21 2.76
C ALA A 108 7.09 2.82 3.31
N PHE A 109 6.15 2.11 2.68
CA PHE A 109 5.80 0.74 3.08
C PHE A 109 6.91 -0.27 2.80
N VAL A 110 7.64 -0.15 1.68
CA VAL A 110 8.85 -0.97 1.41
C VAL A 110 9.87 -0.77 2.51
N ALA A 111 10.20 0.48 2.85
CA ALA A 111 11.17 0.80 3.89
C ALA A 111 10.73 0.25 5.26
N ALA A 112 9.44 0.41 5.60
CA ALA A 112 8.87 -0.11 6.84
C ALA A 112 8.92 -1.64 6.90
N GLY A 113 8.62 -2.33 5.79
CA GLY A 113 8.68 -3.79 5.70
C GLY A 113 10.11 -4.33 5.78
N ILE A 114 11.06 -3.72 5.07
CA ILE A 114 12.49 -4.09 5.17
C ILE A 114 12.99 -3.91 6.61
N TRP A 115 12.62 -2.81 7.27
CA TRP A 115 12.98 -2.59 8.68
C TRP A 115 12.36 -3.63 9.62
N LEU A 116 11.13 -4.09 9.35
CA LEU A 116 10.55 -5.22 10.10
C LEU A 116 11.32 -6.53 9.89
N GLU A 117 12.00 -6.70 8.76
CA GLU A 117 12.71 -7.92 8.38
C GLU A 117 14.19 -7.95 8.80
N SER A 118 14.86 -6.80 8.93
CA SER A 118 16.32 -6.66 8.98
C SER A 118 17.08 -7.19 10.22
N GLU A 119 16.43 -7.90 11.14
CA GLU A 119 17.11 -8.51 12.30
C GLU A 119 16.50 -9.90 12.50
N ASP A 120 17.10 -10.88 11.83
CA ASP A 120 17.27 -12.25 12.32
C ASP A 120 18.72 -12.40 12.76
#